data_AF-A0A0V0IGN3-F1
#
_entry.id   AF-A0A0V0IGN3-F1
#
_cell.length_a   1.000
_cell.length_b   1.000
_cell.length_c   1.000
_cell.angle_alpha   90.00
_cell.angle_beta   90.00
_cell.angle_gamma   90.00
#
_symmetry.space_group_name_H-M   'P 1'
#
loop_
_entity.id
_entity.type
_entity.pdbx_description
1 polymer ?
#
loop_
_entity_poly.entity_id
_entity_poly.type
_entity_poly.pdbx_seq_one_letter_code
_entity_poly.pdbx_strand_id
1 'polypeptide(L)'
;MGFQHTHQSYLLMLQLLGSSRSLNSARNFLLSIPRRSNGTVPLQDRYFNTLIQSYGKAGLFQESLKVFKVMKSLGISPSVVTFNSLFSILLKRGRTGMVYELFDEMLKTFGAKPDVYTFNILIRGFCMNSMVDKGFRFFKEMERHECEPDVITYNTIIDGLCRAGKVEIAHNVLKGMVKRGHQLSPNVVSYTTLVRGYCEKQEVERALDVFEEMIDCGLKPTSITYNTLVQGLCEAKRFDKIKEILEGTLGSGGLIPDTCTFNTLITYHCNVGNLDEAVKIFENMLNLKVKPDSATNSILLRSFCQKGYFDRAEKLFDDLMKKEVLLRDDGCTPLVAAYNPMFEYFCKIGKTKKAEKVFRQLMRRGTQDPFAYELLIMGHCKEGTFNDAHELLVLMLRRDYVPNIVIYESLIEGLLQKNDPKVAYDTLEKMLKSSHLPRSSIFHQILTELIKKNCATECASLVTLMLDNKVRQNINLSTDTVRILFQT
;
A
#
# COMPACT_ATOMS: atom_id res chain seq x y z
N MET A 1 39.74 13.79 -22.20
CA MET A 1 38.82 12.79 -22.79
C MET A 1 37.66 12.61 -21.83
N GLY A 2 36.43 12.91 -22.26
CA GLY A 2 35.24 12.70 -21.44
C GLY A 2 34.91 11.21 -21.32
N PHE A 3 34.34 10.79 -20.19
CA PHE A 3 33.88 9.42 -19.99
C PHE A 3 32.87 9.03 -21.07
N GLN A 4 33.17 8.00 -21.87
CA GLN A 4 32.23 7.48 -22.86
C GLN A 4 31.26 6.52 -22.18
N HIS A 5 29.98 6.88 -22.20
CA HIS A 5 28.91 6.04 -21.66
C HIS A 5 28.77 4.74 -22.46
N THR A 6 28.91 3.62 -21.76
CA THR A 6 28.67 2.27 -22.31
C THR A 6 27.19 1.92 -22.28
N HIS A 7 26.82 0.85 -22.99
CA HIS A 7 25.48 0.26 -22.94
C HIS A 7 24.90 0.10 -21.53
N GLN A 8 25.75 -0.32 -20.58
CA GLN A 8 25.37 -0.55 -19.18
C GLN A 8 25.07 0.76 -18.46
N SER A 9 25.85 1.80 -18.73
CA SER A 9 25.64 3.11 -18.11
C SER A 9 24.31 3.74 -18.56
N TYR A 10 23.96 3.65 -19.85
CA TYR A 10 22.65 4.10 -20.35
C TYR A 10 21.49 3.30 -19.76
N LEU A 11 21.66 1.98 -19.58
CA LEU A 11 20.65 1.13 -18.96
C LEU A 11 20.40 1.53 -17.51
N LEU A 12 21.48 1.75 -16.74
CA LEU A 12 21.39 2.16 -15.34
C LEU A 12 20.72 3.54 -15.20
N MET A 13 21.08 4.51 -16.05
CA MET A 13 20.42 5.81 -16.07
C MET A 13 18.92 5.68 -16.34
N LEU A 14 18.53 4.82 -17.28
CA LEU A 14 17.12 4.57 -17.59
C LEU A 14 16.39 3.90 -16.41
N GLN A 15 17.04 2.96 -15.71
CA GLN A 15 16.50 2.32 -14.51
C GLN A 15 16.30 3.32 -13.37
N LEU A 16 17.24 4.25 -13.17
CA LEU A 16 17.15 5.31 -12.15
C LEU A 16 16.04 6.30 -12.46
N LEU A 17 15.86 6.69 -13.72
CA LEU A 17 14.72 7.54 -14.14
C LEU A 17 13.38 6.80 -13.98
N GLY A 18 13.36 5.49 -14.25
CA GLY A 18 12.20 4.64 -14.03
C GLY A 18 11.84 4.51 -12.55
N SER A 19 12.82 4.31 -11.67
CA SER A 19 12.60 4.18 -10.22
C SER A 19 12.21 5.50 -9.55
N SER A 20 12.70 6.64 -10.05
CA SER A 20 12.31 7.97 -9.59
C SER A 20 10.93 8.43 -10.10
N ARG A 21 10.19 7.56 -10.82
CA ARG A 21 8.88 7.82 -11.44
C ARG A 21 8.88 8.99 -12.44
N SER A 22 10.04 9.41 -12.94
CA SER A 22 10.18 10.44 -13.98
C SER A 22 9.99 9.85 -15.38
N LEU A 23 8.84 9.21 -15.62
CA LEU A 23 8.63 8.31 -16.77
C LEU A 23 8.68 9.01 -18.13
N ASN A 24 8.20 10.25 -18.23
CA ASN A 24 8.30 11.04 -19.47
C ASN A 24 9.75 11.39 -19.79
N SER A 25 10.54 11.75 -18.78
CA SER A 25 11.97 11.98 -18.90
C SER A 25 12.70 10.69 -19.31
N ALA A 26 12.35 9.55 -18.72
CA ALA A 26 12.89 8.24 -19.08
C ALA A 26 12.61 7.88 -20.56
N ARG A 27 11.39 8.13 -21.05
CA ARG A 27 11.01 7.90 -22.45
C ARG A 27 11.79 8.79 -23.42
N ASN A 28 11.85 10.09 -23.14
CA ASN A 28 12.61 11.05 -23.95
C ASN A 28 14.10 10.71 -23.95
N PHE A 29 14.63 10.32 -22.79
CA PHE A 29 16.00 9.87 -22.64
C PHE A 29 16.29 8.67 -23.53
N LEU A 30 15.46 7.61 -23.48
CA LEU A 30 15.59 6.41 -24.30
C LEU A 30 15.69 6.75 -25.79
N LEU A 31 14.78 7.57 -26.31
CA LEU A 31 14.76 7.94 -27.74
C LEU A 31 15.95 8.82 -28.14
N SER A 32 16.58 9.50 -27.17
CA SER A 32 17.76 10.32 -27.40
C SER A 32 19.09 9.56 -27.32
N ILE A 33 19.11 8.30 -26.85
CA ILE A 33 20.35 7.50 -26.67
C ILE A 33 21.20 7.45 -27.94
N PRO A 34 20.66 7.12 -29.14
CA PRO A 34 21.47 7.05 -30.35
C PRO A 34 22.15 8.37 -30.71
N ARG A 35 21.46 9.51 -30.47
CA ARG A 35 22.01 10.84 -30.71
C ARG A 35 23.09 11.19 -29.68
N ARG A 36 22.86 10.88 -28.41
CA ARG A 36 23.81 11.14 -27.31
C ARG A 36 25.07 10.28 -27.39
N SER A 37 24.97 9.09 -27.96
CA SER A 37 26.10 8.18 -28.15
C SER A 37 26.81 8.38 -29.49
N ASN A 38 26.44 9.36 -30.33
CA ASN A 38 26.91 9.49 -31.71
C ASN A 38 26.79 8.17 -32.51
N GLY A 39 25.71 7.41 -32.28
CA GLY A 39 25.47 6.11 -32.94
C GLY A 39 26.24 4.92 -32.37
N THR A 40 27.15 5.10 -31.40
CA THR A 40 27.96 4.00 -30.84
C THR A 40 27.15 2.98 -30.03
N VAL A 41 26.02 3.38 -29.46
CA VAL A 41 25.15 2.54 -28.64
C VAL A 41 23.80 2.34 -29.35
N PRO A 42 23.59 1.22 -30.08
CA PRO A 42 22.31 0.92 -30.70
C PRO A 42 21.20 0.68 -29.67
N LEU A 43 19.98 1.03 -30.06
CA LEU A 43 18.78 0.68 -29.29
C LEU A 43 18.53 -0.84 -29.36
N GLN A 44 18.35 -1.42 -28.18
CA GLN A 44 18.06 -2.83 -27.97
C GLN A 44 16.77 -2.98 -27.16
N ASP A 45 16.14 -4.15 -27.26
CA ASP A 45 14.91 -4.52 -26.57
C ASP A 45 14.96 -4.27 -25.05
N ARG A 46 16.09 -4.55 -24.39
CA ARG A 46 16.27 -4.36 -22.94
C ARG A 46 15.97 -2.93 -22.44
N TYR A 47 16.24 -1.90 -23.24
CA TYR A 47 15.94 -0.52 -22.86
C TYR A 47 14.42 -0.30 -22.85
N PHE A 48 13.72 -0.81 -23.86
CA PHE A 48 12.26 -0.75 -23.93
C PHE A 48 11.62 -1.60 -22.83
N ASN A 49 12.15 -2.79 -22.54
CA ASN A 49 11.66 -3.66 -21.46
C ASN A 49 11.71 -2.95 -20.10
N THR A 50 12.79 -2.24 -19.81
CA THR A 50 12.94 -1.44 -18.58
C THR A 50 11.84 -0.37 -18.47
N LEU A 51 11.58 0.33 -19.57
CA LEU A 51 10.57 1.39 -19.61
C LEU A 51 9.14 0.82 -19.53
N ILE A 52 8.86 -0.26 -20.26
CA ILE A 52 7.59 -1.02 -20.22
C ILE A 52 7.27 -1.44 -18.78
N GLN A 53 8.25 -2.02 -18.08
CA GLN A 53 8.12 -2.44 -16.68
C GLN A 53 7.92 -1.25 -15.75
N SER A 54 8.61 -0.13 -15.99
CA SER A 54 8.48 1.08 -15.17
C SER A 54 7.08 1.71 -15.28
N TYR A 55 6.55 1.86 -16.50
CA TYR A 55 5.16 2.27 -16.72
C TYR A 55 4.16 1.26 -16.12
N GLY A 56 4.45 -0.03 -16.22
CA GLY A 56 3.64 -1.10 -15.63
C GLY A 56 3.54 -1.01 -14.11
N LYS A 57 4.67 -0.77 -13.42
CA LYS A 57 4.73 -0.56 -11.97
C LYS A 57 3.97 0.69 -11.54
N ALA A 58 3.98 1.75 -12.36
CA ALA A 58 3.18 2.96 -12.14
C ALA A 58 1.69 2.79 -12.49
N GLY A 59 1.28 1.64 -13.03
CA GLY A 59 -0.10 1.35 -13.41
C GLY A 59 -0.56 1.93 -14.74
N LEU A 60 0.35 2.53 -15.50
CA LEU A 60 0.09 3.15 -16.80
C LEU A 60 0.26 2.12 -17.93
N PHE A 61 -0.56 1.06 -17.94
CA PHE A 61 -0.42 -0.05 -18.91
C PHE A 61 -0.59 0.39 -20.37
N GLN A 62 -1.39 1.42 -20.65
CA GLN A 62 -1.54 1.97 -21.99
C GLN A 62 -0.24 2.59 -22.51
N GLU A 63 0.52 3.26 -21.63
CA GLU A 63 1.84 3.79 -21.98
C GLU A 63 2.84 2.67 -22.23
N SER A 64 2.80 1.58 -21.44
CA SER A 64 3.59 0.37 -21.72
C SER A 64 3.31 -0.17 -23.14
N LEU A 65 2.05 -0.22 -23.58
CA LEU A 65 1.69 -0.64 -24.94
C LEU A 65 2.11 0.36 -26.01
N LYS A 66 2.08 1.67 -25.73
CA LYS A 66 2.62 2.69 -26.64
C LYS A 66 4.12 2.54 -26.82
N VAL A 67 4.87 2.28 -25.75
CA VAL A 67 6.31 2.00 -25.81
C VAL A 67 6.59 0.75 -26.65
N PHE A 68 5.78 -0.30 -26.49
CA PHE A 68 5.86 -1.50 -27.34
C PHE A 68 5.58 -1.21 -28.82
N LYS A 69 4.57 -0.39 -29.15
CA LYS A 69 4.32 0.05 -30.54
C LYS A 69 5.48 0.86 -31.12
N VAL A 70 6.07 1.76 -30.33
CA VAL A 70 7.24 2.54 -30.73
C VAL A 70 8.42 1.61 -31.01
N MET A 71 8.69 0.63 -30.14
CA MET A 71 9.73 -0.38 -30.34
C MET A 71 9.57 -1.09 -31.70
N LYS A 72 8.35 -1.52 -32.04
CA LYS A 72 8.03 -2.13 -33.34
C LYS A 72 8.27 -1.17 -34.51
N SER A 73 7.83 0.08 -34.38
CA SER A 73 8.01 1.10 -35.44
C SER A 73 9.48 1.44 -35.71
N LEU A 74 10.36 1.21 -34.73
CA LEU A 74 11.80 1.40 -34.85
C LEU A 74 12.52 0.14 -35.37
N GLY A 75 11.78 -0.92 -35.74
CA GLY A 75 12.36 -2.16 -36.27
C GLY A 75 13.08 -3.02 -35.22
N ILE A 76 12.88 -2.75 -33.92
CA ILE A 76 13.53 -3.49 -32.84
C ILE A 76 12.65 -4.68 -32.49
N SER A 77 13.17 -5.90 -32.73
CA SER A 77 12.41 -7.13 -32.48
C SER A 77 12.18 -7.35 -30.98
N PRO A 78 10.92 -7.51 -30.53
CA PRO A 78 10.59 -7.91 -29.17
C PRO A 78 11.14 -9.29 -28.81
N SER A 79 11.66 -9.43 -27.59
CA SER A 79 12.11 -10.71 -27.04
C SER A 79 11.03 -11.34 -26.16
N VAL A 80 11.24 -12.58 -25.76
CA VAL A 80 10.40 -13.29 -24.76
C VAL A 80 10.25 -12.46 -23.48
N VAL A 81 11.30 -11.75 -23.06
CA VAL A 81 11.27 -10.85 -21.90
C VAL A 81 10.31 -9.67 -22.09
N THR A 82 10.21 -9.14 -23.31
CA THR A 82 9.26 -8.07 -23.67
C THR A 82 7.83 -8.57 -23.51
N PHE A 83 7.51 -9.73 -24.09
CA PHE A 83 6.19 -10.33 -24.00
C PHE A 83 5.83 -10.70 -22.56
N ASN A 84 6.74 -11.32 -21.82
CA ASN A 84 6.55 -11.65 -20.40
C ASN A 84 6.26 -10.43 -19.53
N SER A 85 6.95 -9.30 -19.80
CA SER A 85 6.68 -8.04 -19.12
C SER A 85 5.27 -7.53 -19.42
N LEU A 86 4.85 -7.58 -20.69
CA LEU A 86 3.52 -7.13 -21.12
C LEU A 86 2.40 -8.05 -20.61
N PHE A 87 2.55 -9.38 -20.67
CA PHE A 87 1.60 -10.32 -20.09
C PHE A 87 1.39 -10.07 -18.60
N SER A 88 2.48 -9.92 -17.84
CA SER A 88 2.41 -9.61 -16.41
C SER A 88 1.64 -8.31 -16.13
N ILE A 89 1.87 -7.27 -16.94
CA ILE A 89 1.19 -5.97 -16.80
C ILE A 89 -0.30 -6.08 -17.15
N LEU A 90 -0.64 -6.71 -18.28
CA LEU A 90 -2.02 -6.85 -18.75
C LEU A 90 -2.86 -7.71 -17.80
N LEU A 91 -2.32 -8.85 -17.35
CA LEU A 91 -3.01 -9.77 -16.43
C LEU A 91 -3.21 -9.14 -15.06
N LYS A 92 -2.25 -8.38 -14.52
CA LYS A 92 -2.42 -7.62 -13.27
C LYS A 92 -3.52 -6.56 -13.35
N ARG A 93 -3.86 -6.10 -14.57
CA ARG A 93 -4.92 -5.11 -14.83
C ARG A 93 -6.22 -5.74 -15.35
N GLY A 94 -6.30 -7.07 -15.36
CA GLY A 94 -7.46 -7.83 -15.84
C GLY A 94 -7.77 -7.69 -17.33
N ARG A 95 -6.79 -7.23 -18.14
CA ARG A 95 -6.93 -7.08 -19.60
C ARG A 95 -6.71 -8.41 -20.33
N THR A 96 -7.46 -9.43 -19.95
CA THR A 96 -7.27 -10.82 -20.39
C THR A 96 -7.57 -11.05 -21.87
N GLY A 97 -8.42 -10.23 -22.51
CA GLY A 97 -8.66 -10.27 -23.96
C GLY A 97 -7.41 -9.96 -24.78
N MET A 98 -6.67 -8.92 -24.40
CA MET A 98 -5.45 -8.48 -25.11
C MET A 98 -4.30 -9.49 -24.98
N VAL A 99 -4.35 -10.38 -24.00
CA VAL A 99 -3.29 -11.38 -23.76
C VAL A 99 -3.25 -12.41 -24.89
N TYR A 100 -4.41 -12.82 -25.43
CA TYR A 100 -4.46 -13.77 -26.54
C TYR A 100 -3.91 -13.16 -27.83
N GLU A 101 -4.31 -11.92 -28.15
CA GLU A 101 -3.77 -11.19 -29.30
C GLU A 101 -2.25 -11.05 -29.22
N LEU A 102 -1.74 -10.72 -28.02
CA LEU A 102 -0.32 -10.55 -27.79
C LEU A 102 0.45 -11.89 -27.83
N PHE A 103 -0.17 -12.99 -27.40
CA PHE A 103 0.41 -14.34 -27.50
C PHE A 103 0.45 -14.83 -28.95
N ASP A 104 -0.61 -14.56 -29.72
CA ASP A 104 -0.62 -14.80 -31.17
C ASP A 104 0.43 -13.96 -31.89
N GLU A 105 0.58 -12.68 -31.53
CA GLU A 105 1.62 -11.80 -32.07
C GLU A 105 3.03 -12.32 -31.74
N MET A 106 3.25 -12.79 -30.52
CA MET A 106 4.51 -13.41 -30.09
C MET A 106 4.90 -14.60 -30.97
N LEU A 107 3.95 -15.51 -31.23
CA LEU A 107 4.19 -16.74 -31.98
C LEU A 107 4.25 -16.51 -33.50
N LYS A 108 3.24 -15.85 -34.06
CA LYS A 108 3.03 -15.75 -35.52
C LYS A 108 3.84 -14.62 -36.16
N THR A 109 3.96 -13.48 -35.48
CA THR A 109 4.60 -12.29 -36.06
C THR A 109 6.10 -12.25 -35.76
N PHE A 110 6.49 -12.56 -34.52
CA PHE A 110 7.89 -12.44 -34.08
C PHE A 110 8.61 -13.77 -33.92
N GLY A 111 7.90 -14.91 -33.95
CA GLY A 111 8.51 -16.23 -33.79
C GLY A 111 9.22 -16.42 -32.45
N ALA A 112 8.87 -15.63 -31.43
CA ALA A 112 9.49 -15.72 -30.11
C ALA A 112 8.92 -16.94 -29.39
N LYS A 113 9.78 -17.92 -29.10
CA LYS A 113 9.37 -19.17 -28.45
C LYS A 113 9.01 -18.92 -26.97
N PRO A 114 7.81 -19.28 -26.52
CA PRO A 114 7.46 -19.19 -25.11
C PRO A 114 8.30 -20.17 -24.30
N ASP A 115 8.68 -19.77 -23.10
CA ASP A 115 9.40 -20.59 -22.12
C ASP A 115 8.48 -20.94 -20.93
N VAL A 116 8.96 -21.79 -20.02
CA VAL A 116 8.24 -22.17 -18.78
C VAL A 116 7.81 -20.94 -17.98
N TYR A 117 8.65 -19.90 -17.95
CA TYR A 117 8.31 -18.65 -17.26
C TYR A 117 7.14 -17.90 -17.91
N THR A 118 7.08 -17.89 -19.25
CA THR A 118 5.97 -17.32 -20.04
C THR A 118 4.65 -18.00 -19.66
N PHE A 119 4.62 -19.33 -19.68
CA PHE A 119 3.44 -20.10 -19.32
C PHE A 119 3.06 -19.90 -17.85
N ASN A 120 4.02 -19.87 -16.93
CA ASN A 120 3.74 -19.59 -15.52
C ASN A 120 3.10 -18.21 -15.30
N ILE A 121 3.52 -17.17 -16.05
CA ILE A 121 2.87 -15.85 -16.02
C ILE A 121 1.43 -15.95 -16.50
N LEU A 122 1.20 -16.62 -17.63
CA LEU A 122 -0.13 -16.77 -18.24
C LEU A 122 -1.07 -17.55 -17.32
N ILE A 123 -0.67 -18.76 -16.90
CA ILE A 123 -1.44 -19.63 -16.01
C ILE A 123 -1.79 -18.87 -14.72
N ARG A 124 -0.80 -18.28 -14.04
CA ARG A 124 -1.01 -17.52 -12.80
C ARG A 124 -1.96 -16.35 -13.03
N GLY A 125 -1.73 -15.56 -14.07
CA GLY A 125 -2.50 -14.36 -14.34
C GLY A 125 -3.95 -14.67 -14.70
N PHE A 126 -4.23 -15.72 -15.48
CA PHE A 126 -5.60 -16.15 -15.75
C PHE A 126 -6.29 -16.69 -14.50
N CYS A 127 -5.60 -17.46 -13.67
CA CYS A 127 -6.14 -17.93 -12.39
C CYS A 127 -6.47 -16.77 -11.44
N MET A 128 -5.59 -15.76 -11.33
CA MET A 128 -5.84 -14.56 -10.52
C MET A 128 -7.01 -13.71 -11.02
N ASN A 129 -7.38 -13.84 -12.29
CA ASN A 129 -8.56 -13.17 -12.88
C ASN A 129 -9.80 -14.07 -12.85
N SER A 130 -9.84 -15.10 -12.00
CA SER A 130 -10.95 -16.06 -11.89
C SER A 130 -11.26 -16.82 -13.18
N MET A 131 -10.30 -16.93 -14.10
CA MET A 131 -10.43 -17.63 -15.38
C MET A 131 -9.61 -18.93 -15.38
N VAL A 132 -9.83 -19.78 -14.38
CA VAL A 132 -9.03 -21.00 -14.16
C VAL A 132 -9.02 -21.93 -15.37
N ASP A 133 -10.16 -22.08 -16.06
CA ASP A 133 -10.25 -22.94 -17.25
C ASP A 133 -9.30 -22.47 -18.38
N LYS A 134 -9.08 -21.16 -18.50
CA LYS A 134 -8.10 -20.60 -19.45
C LYS A 134 -6.66 -20.85 -19.00
N GLY A 135 -6.39 -20.76 -17.69
CA GLY A 135 -5.10 -21.16 -17.12
C GLY A 135 -4.77 -22.63 -17.42
N PHE A 136 -5.75 -23.53 -17.27
CA PHE A 136 -5.59 -24.94 -17.63
C PHE A 136 -5.35 -25.19 -19.12
N ARG A 137 -5.92 -24.37 -20.00
CA ARG A 137 -5.62 -24.46 -21.44
C ARG A 137 -4.16 -24.12 -21.71
N PHE A 138 -3.63 -23.06 -21.11
CA PHE A 138 -2.20 -22.72 -21.24
C PHE A 138 -1.29 -23.79 -20.67
N PHE A 139 -1.68 -24.43 -19.55
CA PHE A 139 -0.94 -25.58 -19.01
C PHE A 139 -0.88 -26.74 -19.99
N LYS A 140 -1.99 -27.08 -20.67
CA LYS A 140 -2.00 -28.12 -21.71
C LYS A 140 -1.25 -27.70 -22.97
N GLU A 141 -1.23 -26.41 -23.30
CA GLU A 141 -0.45 -25.90 -24.44
C GLU A 141 1.05 -26.00 -24.24
N MET A 142 1.56 -26.05 -23.00
CA MET A 142 2.99 -26.22 -22.72
C MET A 142 3.58 -27.44 -23.46
N GLU A 143 2.85 -28.56 -23.47
CA GLU A 143 3.26 -29.79 -24.15
C GLU A 143 3.39 -29.60 -25.67
N ARG A 144 2.51 -28.81 -26.29
CA ARG A 144 2.57 -28.48 -27.72
C ARG A 144 3.76 -27.61 -28.10
N HIS A 145 4.32 -26.91 -27.13
CA HIS A 145 5.49 -26.05 -27.29
C HIS A 145 6.77 -26.70 -26.74
N GLU A 146 6.76 -28.02 -26.50
CA GLU A 146 7.91 -28.78 -25.97
C GLU A 146 8.44 -28.17 -24.66
N CYS A 147 7.56 -27.52 -23.88
CA CYS A 147 7.88 -26.91 -22.60
C CYS A 147 7.39 -27.82 -21.48
N GLU A 148 8.31 -28.42 -20.74
CA GLU A 148 7.94 -29.28 -19.63
C GLU A 148 7.54 -28.47 -18.39
N PRO A 149 6.43 -28.83 -17.71
CA PRO A 149 6.01 -28.14 -16.50
C PRO A 149 6.91 -28.48 -15.31
N ASP A 150 7.37 -27.45 -14.61
CA ASP A 150 8.20 -27.56 -13.40
C ASP A 150 7.37 -27.49 -12.10
N VAL A 151 8.04 -27.62 -10.94
CA VAL A 151 7.39 -27.51 -9.61
C VAL A 151 6.63 -26.18 -9.45
N ILE A 152 7.15 -25.09 -10.01
CA ILE A 152 6.51 -23.76 -9.95
C ILE A 152 5.20 -23.78 -10.75
N THR A 153 5.18 -24.44 -11.90
CA THR A 153 3.99 -24.61 -12.75
C THR A 153 2.88 -25.34 -11.98
N TYR A 154 3.20 -26.48 -11.36
CA TYR A 154 2.22 -27.22 -10.56
C TYR A 154 1.73 -26.41 -9.36
N ASN A 155 2.62 -25.76 -8.62
CA ASN A 155 2.25 -24.91 -7.50
C ASN A 155 1.34 -23.75 -7.92
N THR A 156 1.58 -23.17 -9.10
CA THR A 156 0.75 -22.11 -9.67
C THR A 156 -0.67 -22.59 -9.98
N ILE A 157 -0.81 -23.79 -10.51
CA ILE A 157 -2.12 -24.40 -10.84
C ILE A 157 -2.86 -24.80 -9.57
N ILE A 158 -2.17 -25.40 -8.61
CA ILE A 158 -2.72 -25.77 -7.31
C ILE A 158 -3.24 -24.51 -6.61
N ASP A 159 -2.46 -23.42 -6.53
CA ASP A 159 -2.91 -22.14 -5.97
C ASP A 159 -4.13 -21.58 -6.72
N GLY A 160 -4.10 -21.60 -8.05
CA GLY A 160 -5.21 -21.12 -8.88
C GLY A 160 -6.51 -21.91 -8.65
N LEU A 161 -6.43 -23.23 -8.51
CA LEU A 161 -7.57 -24.09 -8.20
C LEU A 161 -8.10 -23.88 -6.78
N CYS A 162 -7.20 -23.78 -5.78
CA CYS A 162 -7.58 -23.50 -4.39
C CYS A 162 -8.38 -22.19 -4.29
N ARG A 163 -7.88 -21.11 -4.92
CA ARG A 163 -8.56 -19.80 -4.96
C ARG A 163 -9.92 -19.83 -5.65
N ALA A 164 -10.12 -20.75 -6.59
CA ALA A 164 -11.41 -20.96 -7.25
C ALA A 164 -12.33 -21.95 -6.51
N GLY A 165 -11.97 -22.37 -5.29
CA GLY A 165 -12.72 -23.32 -4.49
C GLY A 165 -12.65 -24.77 -4.99
N LYS A 166 -11.88 -25.06 -6.04
CA LYS A 166 -11.72 -26.39 -6.66
C LYS A 166 -10.59 -27.19 -5.98
N VAL A 167 -10.56 -27.18 -4.65
CA VAL A 167 -9.45 -27.73 -3.83
C VAL A 167 -9.22 -29.23 -4.05
N GLU A 168 -10.29 -30.01 -4.23
CA GLU A 168 -10.20 -31.45 -4.54
C GLU A 168 -9.45 -31.73 -5.85
N ILE A 169 -9.70 -30.90 -6.87
CA ILE A 169 -8.98 -31.00 -8.14
C ILE A 169 -7.52 -30.62 -7.92
N ALA A 170 -7.24 -29.63 -7.06
CA ALA A 170 -5.88 -29.22 -6.74
C ALA A 170 -5.10 -30.36 -6.06
N HIS A 171 -5.75 -31.07 -5.14
CA HIS A 171 -5.20 -32.24 -4.48
C HIS A 171 -4.91 -33.37 -5.49
N ASN A 172 -5.82 -33.62 -6.43
CA ASN A 172 -5.58 -34.59 -7.52
C ASN A 172 -4.42 -34.19 -8.43
N VAL A 173 -4.23 -32.89 -8.69
CA VAL A 173 -3.08 -32.36 -9.46
C VAL A 173 -1.77 -32.64 -8.72
N LEU A 174 -1.74 -32.46 -7.39
CA LEU A 174 -0.59 -32.81 -6.55
C LEU A 174 -0.28 -34.33 -6.61
N LYS A 175 -1.30 -35.18 -6.49
CA LYS A 175 -1.13 -36.65 -6.65
C LYS A 175 -0.64 -37.03 -8.05
N GLY A 176 -1.11 -36.32 -9.08
CA GLY A 176 -0.63 -36.47 -10.45
C GLY A 176 0.84 -36.07 -10.63
N MET A 177 1.28 -35.03 -9.92
CA MET A 177 2.68 -34.60 -9.89
C MET A 177 3.58 -35.71 -9.35
N VAL A 178 3.21 -36.36 -8.24
CA VAL A 178 3.95 -37.49 -7.65
C VAL A 178 4.10 -38.66 -8.63
N LYS A 179 3.06 -38.95 -9.42
CA LYS A 179 3.06 -40.06 -10.40
C LYS A 179 3.95 -39.81 -11.62
N ARG A 180 4.30 -38.55 -11.93
CA ARG A 180 5.08 -38.20 -13.13
C ARG A 180 6.60 -38.38 -12.99
N GLY A 181 7.11 -38.76 -11.80
CA GLY A 181 8.46 -39.33 -11.65
C GLY A 181 9.42 -38.59 -10.72
N HIS A 182 10.63 -39.13 -10.56
CA HIS A 182 11.63 -38.74 -9.54
C HIS A 182 12.19 -37.31 -9.62
N GLN A 183 12.09 -36.62 -10.77
CA GLN A 183 12.57 -35.23 -10.91
C GLN A 183 11.53 -34.18 -10.49
N LEU A 184 10.27 -34.56 -10.31
CA LEU A 184 9.17 -33.64 -10.05
C LEU A 184 8.41 -34.06 -8.78
N SER A 185 8.96 -33.72 -7.61
CA SER A 185 8.35 -34.00 -6.31
C SER A 185 7.64 -32.76 -5.72
N PRO A 186 6.44 -32.92 -5.13
CA PRO A 186 5.82 -31.86 -4.36
C PRO A 186 6.76 -31.40 -3.24
N ASN A 187 6.77 -30.10 -2.98
CA ASN A 187 7.58 -29.51 -1.92
C ASN A 187 6.69 -28.88 -0.85
N VAL A 188 7.32 -28.26 0.16
CA VAL A 188 6.63 -27.56 1.25
C VAL A 188 5.59 -26.56 0.71
N VAL A 189 5.89 -25.87 -0.38
CA VAL A 189 4.99 -24.87 -0.98
C VAL A 189 3.75 -25.53 -1.58
N SER A 190 3.91 -26.70 -2.22
CA SER A 190 2.82 -27.49 -2.79
C SER A 190 1.79 -27.87 -1.72
N TYR A 191 2.26 -28.49 -0.63
CA TYR A 191 1.41 -28.92 0.49
C TYR A 191 0.82 -27.73 1.26
N THR A 192 1.63 -26.71 1.58
CA THR A 192 1.14 -25.50 2.29
C THR A 192 0.03 -24.78 1.50
N THR A 193 0.09 -24.82 0.17
CA THR A 193 -0.96 -24.26 -0.70
C THR A 193 -2.26 -25.05 -0.63
N LEU A 194 -2.19 -26.39 -0.54
CA LEU A 194 -3.37 -27.24 -0.32
C LEU A 194 -3.96 -27.06 1.07
N VAL A 195 -3.12 -27.04 2.11
CA VAL A 195 -3.54 -26.75 3.50
C VAL A 195 -4.31 -25.43 3.54
N ARG A 196 -3.76 -24.36 2.92
CA ARG A 196 -4.48 -23.07 2.79
C ARG A 196 -5.82 -23.25 2.10
N GLY A 197 -5.87 -23.94 0.97
CA GLY A 197 -7.11 -24.13 0.20
C GLY A 197 -8.20 -24.86 1.00
N TYR A 198 -7.84 -25.90 1.75
CA TYR A 198 -8.78 -26.62 2.61
C TYR A 198 -9.25 -25.77 3.80
N CYS A 199 -8.35 -25.00 4.42
CA CYS A 199 -8.70 -24.02 5.45
C CYS A 199 -9.69 -22.97 4.93
N GLU A 200 -9.43 -22.38 3.75
CA GLU A 200 -10.32 -21.38 3.11
C GLU A 200 -11.71 -21.95 2.80
N LYS A 201 -11.80 -23.26 2.53
CA LYS A 201 -13.07 -23.99 2.33
C LYS A 201 -13.75 -24.41 3.65
N GLN A 202 -13.16 -24.09 4.80
CA GLN A 202 -13.59 -24.54 6.13
C GLN A 202 -13.59 -26.07 6.31
N GLU A 203 -12.80 -26.80 5.51
CA GLU A 203 -12.61 -28.26 5.59
C GLU A 203 -11.33 -28.59 6.35
N VAL A 204 -11.28 -28.20 7.63
CA VAL A 204 -10.07 -28.24 8.45
C VAL A 204 -9.51 -29.65 8.67
N GLU A 205 -10.35 -30.66 8.82
CA GLU A 205 -9.86 -32.04 9.00
C GLU A 205 -9.03 -32.50 7.80
N ARG A 206 -9.47 -32.17 6.58
CA ARG A 206 -8.66 -32.45 5.37
C ARG A 206 -7.39 -31.62 5.30
N ALA A 207 -7.41 -30.40 5.85
CA ALA A 207 -6.20 -29.59 5.94
C ALA A 207 -5.17 -30.24 6.88
N LEU A 208 -5.63 -30.87 7.97
CA LEU A 208 -4.80 -31.66 8.89
C LEU A 208 -4.28 -32.94 8.21
N ASP A 209 -5.13 -33.66 7.49
CA ASP A 209 -4.71 -34.86 6.74
C ASP A 209 -3.58 -34.54 5.74
N VAL A 210 -3.71 -33.44 4.99
CA VAL A 210 -2.68 -32.98 4.04
C VAL A 210 -1.41 -32.50 4.74
N PHE A 211 -1.55 -31.93 5.94
CA PHE A 211 -0.40 -31.52 6.76
C PHE A 211 0.38 -32.74 7.26
N GLU A 212 -0.30 -33.80 7.69
CA GLU A 212 0.35 -35.06 8.08
C GLU A 212 0.95 -35.78 6.85
N GLU A 213 0.25 -35.81 5.70
CA GLU A 213 0.80 -36.36 4.44
C GLU A 213 2.13 -35.69 4.05
N MET A 214 2.24 -34.37 4.26
CA MET A 214 3.48 -33.64 4.04
C MET A 214 4.62 -34.14 4.93
N ILE A 215 4.34 -34.44 6.20
CA ILE A 215 5.30 -34.93 7.19
C ILE A 215 5.70 -36.37 6.87
N ASP A 216 4.74 -37.22 6.50
CA ASP A 216 4.96 -38.61 6.08
C ASP A 216 5.84 -38.69 4.83
N CYS A 217 5.75 -37.69 3.95
CA CYS A 217 6.65 -37.52 2.81
C CYS A 217 8.07 -37.04 3.18
N GLY A 218 8.36 -36.88 4.47
CA GLY A 218 9.65 -36.41 4.99
C GLY A 218 9.89 -34.90 4.83
N LEU A 219 8.86 -34.11 4.49
CA LEU A 219 8.97 -32.67 4.35
C LEU A 219 8.74 -31.99 5.69
N LYS A 220 9.63 -31.09 6.09
CA LYS A 220 9.50 -30.34 7.34
C LYS A 220 8.58 -29.12 7.15
N PRO A 221 7.49 -28.99 7.92
CA PRO A 221 6.68 -27.79 7.92
C PRO A 221 7.50 -26.55 8.26
N THR A 222 7.16 -25.43 7.62
CA THR A 222 7.79 -24.12 7.87
C THR A 222 6.89 -23.26 8.75
N SER A 223 7.41 -22.12 9.25
CA SER A 223 6.58 -21.14 9.96
C SER A 223 5.37 -20.69 9.15
N ILE A 224 5.50 -20.57 7.82
CA ILE A 224 4.39 -20.25 6.91
C ILE A 224 3.33 -21.36 6.94
N THR A 225 3.74 -22.63 6.92
CA THR A 225 2.82 -23.78 6.97
C THR A 225 2.01 -23.78 8.26
N TYR A 226 2.69 -23.64 9.40
CA TYR A 226 2.03 -23.58 10.69
C TYR A 226 1.13 -22.35 10.85
N ASN A 227 1.58 -21.16 10.47
CA ASN A 227 0.76 -19.94 10.54
C ASN A 227 -0.50 -20.05 9.67
N THR A 228 -0.38 -20.67 8.48
CA THR A 228 -1.53 -20.97 7.61
C THR A 228 -2.54 -21.89 8.28
N LEU A 229 -2.05 -22.96 8.94
CA LEU A 229 -2.90 -23.91 9.64
C LEU A 229 -3.55 -23.29 10.89
N VAL A 230 -2.79 -22.56 11.71
CA VAL A 230 -3.30 -21.83 12.88
C VAL A 230 -4.38 -20.83 12.47
N GLN A 231 -4.21 -20.10 11.36
CA GLN A 231 -5.23 -19.21 10.84
C GLN A 231 -6.53 -19.96 10.52
N GLY A 232 -6.45 -21.06 9.75
CA GLY A 232 -7.62 -21.87 9.42
C GLY A 232 -8.30 -22.48 10.65
N LEU A 233 -7.53 -22.95 11.62
CA LEU A 233 -8.03 -23.48 12.88
C LEU A 233 -8.74 -22.43 13.73
N CYS A 234 -8.22 -21.19 13.75
CA CYS A 234 -8.89 -20.06 14.40
C CYS A 234 -10.26 -19.83 13.78
N GLU A 235 -10.34 -19.74 12.45
CA GLU A 235 -11.60 -19.52 11.72
C GLU A 235 -12.63 -20.64 11.98
N ALA A 236 -12.16 -21.89 12.06
CA ALA A 236 -12.98 -23.05 12.41
C ALA A 236 -13.20 -23.27 13.92
N LYS A 237 -12.66 -22.39 14.78
CA LYS A 237 -12.78 -22.42 16.25
C LYS A 237 -12.21 -23.69 16.92
N ARG A 238 -11.15 -24.28 16.34
CA ARG A 238 -10.48 -25.51 16.82
C ARG A 238 -9.25 -25.22 17.68
N PHE A 239 -9.48 -24.64 18.86
CA PHE A 239 -8.42 -24.24 19.80
C PHE A 239 -7.67 -25.42 20.42
N ASP A 240 -8.32 -26.58 20.52
CA ASP A 240 -7.72 -27.86 20.90
C ASP A 240 -6.51 -28.16 20.01
N LYS A 241 -6.70 -28.09 18.68
CA LYS A 241 -5.64 -28.36 17.70
C LYS A 241 -4.57 -27.28 17.65
N ILE A 242 -4.95 -26.01 17.85
CA ILE A 242 -3.96 -24.92 17.98
C ILE A 242 -3.02 -25.18 19.16
N LYS A 243 -3.57 -25.61 20.30
CA LYS A 243 -2.77 -25.92 21.48
C LYS A 243 -1.83 -27.10 21.22
N GLU A 244 -2.32 -28.17 20.58
CA GLU A 244 -1.48 -29.32 20.18
C GLU A 244 -0.30 -28.90 19.27
N ILE A 245 -0.52 -27.99 18.32
CA ILE A 245 0.53 -27.46 17.44
C ILE A 245 1.59 -26.65 18.22
N LEU A 246 1.15 -25.81 19.15
CA LEU A 246 2.03 -24.96 19.96
C LEU A 246 2.85 -25.77 20.97
N GLU A 247 2.26 -26.82 21.55
CA GLU A 247 2.94 -27.74 22.47
C GLU A 247 3.81 -28.77 21.74
N GLY A 248 3.70 -28.83 20.41
CA GLY A 248 4.46 -29.76 19.56
C GLY A 248 4.02 -31.21 19.67
N THR A 249 2.79 -31.44 20.12
CA THR A 249 2.16 -32.77 20.14
C THR A 249 1.53 -33.13 18.79
N LEU A 250 1.38 -32.17 17.88
CA LEU A 250 0.95 -32.38 16.49
C LEU A 250 2.13 -32.16 15.52
N GLY A 251 2.43 -33.15 14.68
CA GLY A 251 3.51 -33.13 13.69
C GLY A 251 4.95 -33.37 14.21
N SER A 252 5.95 -33.30 13.31
CA SER A 252 7.35 -33.72 13.58
C SER A 252 8.24 -32.66 14.28
N GLY A 253 7.66 -31.85 15.17
CA GLY A 253 8.37 -30.83 15.95
C GLY A 253 7.53 -29.58 16.14
N GLY A 254 7.38 -29.14 17.39
CA GLY A 254 6.53 -28.01 17.76
C GLY A 254 6.88 -26.71 17.04
N LEU A 255 5.86 -25.90 16.79
CA LEU A 255 6.03 -24.56 16.26
C LEU A 255 6.71 -23.68 17.30
N ILE A 256 7.84 -23.08 16.96
CA ILE A 256 8.34 -21.91 17.69
C ILE A 256 7.47 -20.73 17.23
N PRO A 257 6.57 -20.19 18.08
CA PRO A 257 5.61 -19.18 17.64
C PRO A 257 6.34 -17.89 17.27
N ASP A 258 6.03 -17.34 16.11
CA ASP A 258 6.56 -16.06 15.66
C ASP A 258 5.53 -14.94 15.85
N THR A 259 5.92 -13.70 15.52
CA THR A 259 5.04 -12.53 15.58
C THR A 259 3.76 -12.73 14.78
N CYS A 260 3.80 -13.46 13.65
CA CYS A 260 2.63 -13.72 12.83
C CYS A 260 1.68 -14.73 13.49
N THR A 261 2.21 -15.77 14.15
CA THR A 261 1.40 -16.71 14.95
C THR A 261 0.59 -15.97 16.00
N PHE A 262 1.24 -15.13 16.82
CA PHE A 262 0.57 -14.35 17.87
C PHE A 262 -0.42 -13.34 17.29
N ASN A 263 -0.07 -12.62 16.21
CA ASN A 263 -0.98 -11.68 15.55
C ASN A 263 -2.25 -12.37 15.07
N THR A 264 -2.16 -13.59 14.57
CA THR A 264 -3.31 -14.39 14.11
C THR A 264 -4.23 -14.72 15.27
N LEU A 265 -3.69 -15.22 16.38
CA LEU A 265 -4.44 -15.57 17.59
C LEU A 265 -5.09 -14.32 18.23
N ILE A 266 -4.34 -13.23 18.39
CA ILE A 266 -4.84 -11.96 18.93
C ILE A 266 -5.98 -11.43 18.05
N THR A 267 -5.79 -11.41 16.73
CA THR A 267 -6.82 -10.93 15.78
C THR A 267 -8.11 -11.73 15.91
N TYR A 268 -8.01 -13.06 16.00
CA TYR A 268 -9.18 -13.91 16.19
C TYR A 268 -9.94 -13.55 17.47
N HIS A 269 -9.27 -13.52 18.63
CA HIS A 269 -9.91 -13.23 19.91
C HIS A 269 -10.52 -11.81 19.94
N CYS A 270 -9.84 -10.83 19.34
CA CYS A 270 -10.36 -9.48 19.12
C CYS A 270 -11.65 -9.46 18.28
N ASN A 271 -11.71 -10.24 17.19
CA ASN A 271 -12.88 -10.32 16.31
C ASN A 271 -14.08 -11.00 16.99
N VAL A 272 -13.84 -12.04 17.78
CA VAL A 272 -14.89 -12.71 18.58
C VAL A 272 -15.34 -11.84 19.77
N GLY A 273 -14.53 -10.88 20.19
CA GLY A 273 -14.81 -9.97 21.31
C GLY A 273 -14.24 -10.44 22.66
N ASN A 274 -13.46 -11.53 22.68
CA ASN A 274 -12.80 -12.06 23.87
C ASN A 274 -11.49 -11.31 24.15
N LEU A 275 -11.61 -10.04 24.51
CA LEU A 275 -10.46 -9.14 24.67
C LEU A 275 -9.51 -9.54 25.81
N ASP A 276 -10.02 -10.10 26.90
CA ASP A 276 -9.16 -10.54 28.00
C ASP A 276 -8.22 -11.66 27.56
N GLU A 277 -8.70 -12.58 26.73
CA GLU A 277 -7.86 -13.65 26.17
C GLU A 277 -6.87 -13.10 25.14
N ALA A 278 -7.27 -12.13 24.32
CA ALA A 278 -6.36 -11.44 23.42
C ALA A 278 -5.20 -10.76 24.17
N VAL A 279 -5.47 -10.17 25.34
CA VAL A 279 -4.44 -9.58 26.21
C VAL A 279 -3.54 -10.65 26.81
N LYS A 280 -4.08 -11.78 27.31
CA LYS A 280 -3.24 -12.88 27.80
C LYS A 280 -2.31 -13.43 26.73
N ILE A 281 -2.79 -13.56 25.49
CA ILE A 281 -1.98 -14.02 24.36
C ILE A 281 -0.86 -13.01 24.05
N PHE A 282 -1.15 -11.71 24.12
CA PHE A 282 -0.14 -10.65 23.99
C PHE A 282 0.89 -10.67 25.13
N GLU A 283 0.47 -10.92 26.38
CA GLU A 283 1.38 -11.08 27.51
C GLU A 283 2.26 -12.33 27.35
N ASN A 284 1.68 -13.44 26.89
CA ASN A 284 2.42 -14.67 26.57
C ASN A 284 3.48 -14.43 25.48
N MET A 285 3.15 -13.64 24.45
CA MET A 285 4.10 -13.23 23.43
C MET A 285 5.31 -12.50 24.04
N LEU A 286 5.07 -11.58 24.98
CA LEU A 286 6.14 -10.86 25.70
C LEU A 286 6.96 -11.80 26.59
N ASN A 287 6.31 -12.73 27.30
CA ASN A 287 6.97 -13.69 28.18
C ASN A 287 7.91 -14.63 27.41
N LEU A 288 7.50 -15.04 26.20
CA LEU A 288 8.31 -15.84 25.27
C LEU A 288 9.37 -15.01 24.52
N LYS A 289 9.54 -13.73 24.87
CA LYS A 289 10.50 -12.78 24.26
C LYS A 289 10.29 -12.57 22.76
N VAL A 290 9.08 -12.84 22.25
CA VAL A 290 8.70 -12.51 20.89
C VAL A 290 8.32 -11.03 20.86
N LYS A 291 9.00 -10.23 20.04
CA LYS A 291 8.81 -8.77 20.01
C LYS A 291 7.50 -8.42 19.27
N PRO A 292 6.59 -7.67 19.90
CA PRO A 292 5.45 -7.10 19.19
C PRO A 292 5.90 -6.10 18.14
N ASP A 293 5.35 -6.23 16.94
CA ASP A 293 5.56 -5.28 15.84
C ASP A 293 4.44 -4.22 15.80
N SER A 294 4.51 -3.31 14.83
CA SER A 294 3.46 -2.29 14.68
C SER A 294 2.08 -2.91 14.41
N ALA A 295 2.02 -4.01 13.67
CA ALA A 295 0.77 -4.71 13.37
C ALA A 295 0.11 -5.25 14.65
N THR A 296 0.88 -5.90 15.53
CA THR A 296 0.41 -6.45 16.82
C THR A 296 -0.34 -5.38 17.62
N ASN A 297 0.32 -4.23 17.81
CA ASN A 297 -0.23 -3.14 18.62
C ASN A 297 -1.43 -2.47 17.94
N SER A 298 -1.40 -2.36 16.61
CA SER A 298 -2.51 -1.81 15.82
C SER A 298 -3.79 -2.64 15.93
N ILE A 299 -3.66 -3.98 16.00
CA ILE A 299 -4.80 -4.91 16.15
C ILE A 299 -5.48 -4.66 17.50
N LEU A 300 -4.71 -4.66 18.59
CA LEU A 300 -5.22 -4.45 19.95
C LEU A 300 -5.83 -3.06 20.13
N LEU A 301 -5.13 -2.00 19.70
CA LEU A 301 -5.64 -0.63 19.80
C LEU A 301 -6.96 -0.45 19.06
N ARG A 302 -7.04 -0.93 17.81
CA ARG A 302 -8.27 -0.87 17.02
C ARG A 302 -9.40 -1.61 17.71
N SER A 303 -9.14 -2.81 18.24
CA SER A 303 -10.16 -3.63 18.90
C SER A 303 -10.64 -3.00 20.21
N PHE A 304 -9.73 -2.47 21.04
CA PHE A 304 -10.11 -1.74 22.26
C PHE A 304 -10.96 -0.51 21.95
N CYS A 305 -10.61 0.27 20.94
CA CYS A 305 -11.40 1.45 20.54
C CYS A 305 -12.79 1.05 20.04
N GLN A 306 -12.89 0.03 19.18
CA GLN A 306 -14.17 -0.45 18.64
C GLN A 306 -15.12 -0.97 19.73
N LYS A 307 -14.57 -1.57 20.79
CA LYS A 307 -15.34 -2.11 21.91
C LYS A 307 -15.50 -1.12 23.08
N GLY A 308 -14.96 0.10 22.97
CA GLY A 308 -15.09 1.16 23.97
C GLY A 308 -14.17 1.03 25.19
N TYR A 309 -13.18 0.13 25.19
CA TYR A 309 -12.21 -0.04 26.27
C TYR A 309 -11.07 0.98 26.19
N PHE A 310 -11.41 2.27 26.22
CA PHE A 310 -10.46 3.34 26.00
C PHE A 310 -9.36 3.45 27.07
N ASP A 311 -9.61 3.04 28.32
CA ASP A 311 -8.58 3.03 29.36
C ASP A 311 -7.44 2.06 29.04
N ARG A 312 -7.78 0.87 28.51
CA ARG A 312 -6.80 -0.12 28.07
C ARG A 312 -6.09 0.34 26.80
N ALA A 313 -6.82 0.95 25.87
CA ALA A 313 -6.25 1.53 24.67
C ALA A 313 -5.25 2.65 24.99
N GLU A 314 -5.57 3.55 25.93
CA GLU A 314 -4.71 4.65 26.33
C GLU A 314 -3.42 4.13 27.00
N LYS A 315 -3.49 3.13 27.88
CA LYS A 315 -2.31 2.48 28.47
C LYS A 315 -1.39 1.87 27.41
N LEU A 316 -1.94 1.11 26.47
CA LEU A 316 -1.17 0.52 25.38
C LEU A 316 -0.54 1.60 24.50
N PHE A 317 -1.27 2.68 24.23
CA PHE A 317 -0.80 3.83 23.47
C PHE A 317 0.36 4.57 24.16
N ASP A 318 0.30 4.71 25.49
CA ASP A 318 1.40 5.30 26.27
C ASP A 318 2.64 4.42 26.28
N ASP A 319 2.49 3.11 26.35
CA ASP A 319 3.60 2.17 26.28
C ASP A 319 4.28 2.19 24.90
N LEU A 320 3.49 2.29 23.83
CA LEU A 320 4.01 2.48 22.47
C LEU A 320 4.87 3.74 22.35
N MET A 321 4.41 4.83 22.95
CA MET A 321 5.12 6.11 22.98
C MET A 321 6.43 6.01 23.74
N LYS A 322 6.41 5.42 24.95
CA LYS A 322 7.62 5.26 25.78
C LYS A 322 8.68 4.36 25.14
N LYS A 323 8.24 3.32 24.43
CA LYS A 323 9.13 2.32 23.81
C LYS A 323 9.55 2.70 22.37
N GLU A 324 9.06 3.83 21.87
CA GLU A 324 9.27 4.35 20.50
C GLU A 324 9.08 3.28 19.41
N VAL A 325 8.12 2.37 19.61
CA VAL A 325 7.91 1.20 18.72
C VAL A 325 7.65 1.64 17.27
N LEU A 326 7.01 2.79 17.09
CA LEU A 326 6.70 3.37 15.79
C LEU A 326 7.90 3.98 15.06
N LEU A 327 9.03 4.17 15.74
CA LEU A 327 10.27 4.68 15.14
C LEU A 327 11.26 3.57 14.80
N ARG A 328 11.05 2.32 15.25
CA ARG A 328 11.99 1.23 15.04
C ARG A 328 11.93 0.66 13.64
N ASP A 329 13.09 0.44 13.01
CA ASP A 329 13.20 -0.09 11.64
C ASP A 329 12.85 -1.58 11.53
N ASP A 330 12.57 -2.26 12.64
CA ASP A 330 12.18 -3.66 12.68
C ASP A 330 10.65 -3.85 12.58
N GLY A 331 10.21 -4.73 11.66
CA GLY A 331 8.82 -5.17 11.53
C GLY A 331 8.00 -4.46 10.45
N CYS A 332 6.68 -4.61 10.51
CA CYS A 332 5.76 -4.06 9.51
C CYS A 332 5.64 -2.52 9.59
N THR A 333 5.50 -1.87 8.44
CA THR A 333 5.22 -0.42 8.39
C THR A 333 3.88 -0.13 9.08
N PRO A 334 3.84 0.76 10.07
CA PRO A 334 2.62 1.10 10.77
C PRO A 334 1.51 1.56 9.81
N LEU A 335 0.32 1.00 9.93
CA LEU A 335 -0.84 1.49 9.19
C LEU A 335 -1.50 2.62 10.00
N VAL A 336 -1.39 3.87 9.55
CA VAL A 336 -1.96 5.05 10.25
C VAL A 336 -3.46 4.89 10.50
N ALA A 337 -4.18 4.33 9.52
CA ALA A 337 -5.61 4.07 9.61
C ALA A 337 -6.02 3.25 10.85
N ALA A 338 -5.13 2.41 11.38
CA ALA A 338 -5.41 1.63 12.58
C ALA A 338 -5.39 2.47 13.87
N TYR A 339 -4.72 3.63 13.85
CA TYR A 339 -4.63 4.57 14.98
C TYR A 339 -5.72 5.66 14.94
N ASN A 340 -6.38 5.86 13.79
CA ASN A 340 -7.45 6.85 13.62
C ASN A 340 -8.58 6.74 14.68
N PRO A 341 -9.05 5.55 15.09
CA PRO A 341 -10.02 5.45 16.19
C PRO A 341 -9.51 6.02 17.51
N MET A 342 -8.21 5.88 17.79
CA MET A 342 -7.59 6.44 18.98
C MET A 342 -7.39 7.95 18.85
N PHE A 343 -7.05 8.44 17.66
CA PHE A 343 -7.00 9.88 17.38
C PHE A 343 -8.39 10.51 17.58
N GLU A 344 -9.45 9.87 17.09
CA GLU A 344 -10.82 10.36 17.26
C GLU A 344 -11.21 10.40 18.75
N TYR A 345 -10.88 9.35 19.50
CA TYR A 345 -11.07 9.32 20.95
C TYR A 345 -10.32 10.46 21.64
N PHE A 346 -9.02 10.65 21.35
CA PHE A 346 -8.23 11.73 21.95
C PHE A 346 -8.77 13.13 21.59
N CYS A 347 -9.20 13.36 20.36
CA CYS A 347 -9.87 14.60 19.98
C CYS A 347 -11.18 14.83 20.73
N LYS A 348 -11.94 13.76 21.05
CA LYS A 348 -13.18 13.84 21.83
C LYS A 348 -12.93 14.20 23.30
N ILE A 349 -11.87 13.69 23.90
CA ILE A 349 -11.55 13.93 25.33
C ILE A 349 -10.61 15.13 25.56
N GLY A 350 -10.30 15.91 24.53
CA GLY A 350 -9.46 17.10 24.67
C GLY A 350 -7.95 16.82 24.81
N LYS A 351 -7.47 15.68 24.29
CA LYS A 351 -6.06 15.27 24.32
C LYS A 351 -5.43 15.22 22.92
N THR A 352 -5.80 16.10 21.99
CA THR A 352 -5.36 16.07 20.58
C THR A 352 -3.83 16.13 20.45
N LYS A 353 -3.12 16.88 21.30
CA LYS A 353 -1.64 16.91 21.31
C LYS A 353 -0.98 15.54 21.49
N LYS A 354 -1.61 14.64 22.23
CA LYS A 354 -1.09 13.26 22.42
C LYS A 354 -1.20 12.46 21.12
N ALA A 355 -2.33 12.59 20.42
CA ALA A 355 -2.55 11.98 19.12
C ALA A 355 -1.61 12.55 18.05
N GLU A 356 -1.43 13.88 18.04
CA GLU A 356 -0.55 14.59 17.12
C GLU A 356 0.90 14.11 17.19
N LYS A 357 1.45 13.90 18.40
CA LYS A 357 2.82 13.38 18.58
C LYS A 357 3.02 12.04 17.88
N VAL A 358 2.07 11.12 18.04
CA VAL A 358 2.10 9.80 17.37
C VAL A 358 1.95 9.94 15.87
N PHE A 359 1.02 10.78 15.42
CA PHE A 359 0.86 11.07 14.00
C PHE A 359 2.17 11.57 13.39
N ARG A 360 2.87 12.50 14.02
CA ARG A 360 4.19 12.98 13.57
C ARG A 360 5.25 11.86 13.53
N GLN A 361 5.26 10.92 14.48
CA GLN A 361 6.14 9.75 14.43
C GLN A 361 5.82 8.84 13.24
N LEU A 362 4.54 8.56 12.97
CA LEU A 362 4.11 7.76 11.82
C LEU A 362 4.54 8.43 10.51
N MET A 363 4.35 9.75 10.39
CA MET A 363 4.71 10.53 9.20
C MET A 363 6.21 10.51 8.89
N ARG A 364 7.09 10.33 9.89
CA ARG A 364 8.54 10.14 9.67
C ARG A 364 8.86 8.84 8.94
N ARG A 365 8.03 7.80 9.09
CA ARG A 365 8.13 6.54 8.33
C ARG A 365 7.55 6.61 6.91
N GLY A 366 7.15 7.80 6.45
CA GLY A 366 6.62 7.98 5.10
C GLY A 366 5.18 7.51 4.92
N THR A 367 4.46 7.25 6.01
CA THR A 367 3.03 6.92 5.94
C THR A 367 2.22 8.11 5.42
N GLN A 368 1.13 7.84 4.72
CA GLN A 368 0.24 8.84 4.13
C GLN A 368 -1.17 8.60 4.63
N ASP A 369 -1.77 9.59 5.28
CA ASP A 369 -3.17 9.52 5.73
C ASP A 369 -3.78 10.94 5.75
N PRO A 370 -4.47 11.34 4.66
CA PRO A 370 -5.17 12.62 4.60
C PRO A 370 -6.24 12.74 5.68
N PHE A 371 -6.96 11.65 6.01
CA PHE A 371 -8.04 11.67 6.99
C PHE A 371 -7.52 11.98 8.40
N ALA A 372 -6.36 11.43 8.77
CA ALA A 372 -5.73 11.73 10.05
C ALA A 372 -5.36 13.23 10.20
N TYR A 373 -4.93 13.89 9.11
CA TYR A 373 -4.71 15.35 9.14
C TYR A 373 -6.02 16.09 9.45
N GLU A 374 -7.09 15.78 8.72
CA GLU A 374 -8.39 16.45 8.91
C GLU A 374 -8.90 16.26 10.34
N LEU A 375 -8.81 15.02 10.86
CA LEU A 375 -9.25 14.66 12.19
C LEU A 375 -8.50 15.42 13.30
N LEU A 376 -7.18 15.54 13.17
CA LEU A 376 -6.35 16.23 14.16
C LEU A 376 -6.50 17.76 14.07
N ILE A 377 -6.57 18.33 12.87
CA ILE A 377 -6.80 19.77 12.70
C ILE A 377 -8.14 20.15 13.32
N MET A 378 -9.20 19.40 13.04
CA MET A 378 -10.52 19.63 13.64
C MET A 378 -10.52 19.39 15.16
N GLY A 379 -9.74 18.42 15.67
CA GLY A 379 -9.53 18.22 17.10
C GLY A 379 -8.91 19.44 17.78
N HIS A 380 -7.82 19.96 17.21
CA HIS A 380 -7.15 21.16 17.73
C HIS A 380 -8.03 22.42 17.64
N CYS A 381 -8.87 22.54 16.60
CA CYS A 381 -9.85 23.63 16.52
C CYS A 381 -10.88 23.56 17.65
N LYS A 382 -11.38 22.35 17.98
CA LYS A 382 -12.30 22.15 19.11
C LYS A 382 -11.66 22.47 20.46
N GLU A 383 -10.36 22.19 20.62
CA GLU A 383 -9.60 22.46 21.84
C GLU A 383 -9.11 23.91 21.97
N GLY A 384 -9.28 24.76 20.94
CA GLY A 384 -8.77 26.15 20.94
C GLY A 384 -7.26 26.28 20.71
N THR A 385 -6.58 25.20 20.33
CA THR A 385 -5.16 25.15 19.98
C THR A 385 -4.95 25.42 18.48
N PHE A 386 -5.44 26.56 17.98
CA PHE A 386 -5.47 26.87 16.55
C PHE A 386 -4.09 26.99 15.87
N ASN A 387 -3.03 27.36 16.60
CA ASN A 387 -1.68 27.42 16.05
C ASN A 387 -1.15 26.02 15.69
N ASP A 388 -1.37 25.04 16.56
CA ASP A 388 -1.00 23.64 16.31
C ASP A 388 -1.82 23.09 15.11
N ALA A 389 -3.11 23.46 15.03
CA ALA A 389 -3.98 23.14 13.90
C ALA A 389 -3.46 23.73 12.57
N HIS A 390 -2.98 24.98 12.60
CA HIS A 390 -2.44 25.67 11.43
C HIS A 390 -1.13 25.03 10.95
N GLU A 391 -0.24 24.63 11.87
CA GLU A 391 0.99 23.90 11.50
C GLU A 391 0.67 22.60 10.75
N LEU A 392 -0.32 21.83 11.23
CA LEU A 392 -0.75 20.61 10.57
C LEU A 392 -1.33 20.87 9.17
N LEU A 393 -2.09 21.96 9.00
CA LEU A 393 -2.59 22.41 7.69
C LEU A 393 -1.44 22.70 6.72
N VAL A 394 -0.39 23.41 7.17
CA VAL A 394 0.79 23.69 6.34
C VAL A 394 1.51 22.40 5.96
N LEU A 395 1.64 21.46 6.89
CA LEU A 395 2.24 20.15 6.62
C LEU A 395 1.42 19.32 5.62
N MET A 396 0.08 19.40 5.70
CA MET A 396 -0.83 18.74 4.77
C MET A 396 -0.62 19.27 3.33
N LEU A 397 -0.58 20.59 3.17
CA LEU A 397 -0.38 21.25 1.87
C LEU A 397 1.01 21.00 1.27
N ARG A 398 2.08 20.96 2.09
CA ARG A 398 3.44 20.62 1.63
C ARG A 398 3.55 19.21 1.04
N ARG A 399 2.58 18.34 1.32
CA ARG A 399 2.52 16.98 0.79
C ARG A 399 1.48 16.83 -0.33
N ASP A 400 1.05 17.95 -0.92
CA ASP A 400 0.08 18.02 -2.01
C ASP A 400 -1.31 17.43 -1.67
N TYR A 401 -1.68 17.40 -0.38
CA TYR A 401 -3.04 17.05 0.02
C TYR A 401 -3.91 18.30 0.06
N VAL A 402 -5.04 18.24 -0.64
CA VAL A 402 -6.03 19.32 -0.67
C VAL A 402 -6.97 19.16 0.53
N PRO A 403 -6.99 20.10 1.49
CA PRO A 403 -7.88 20.04 2.65
C PRO A 403 -9.32 20.38 2.27
N ASN A 404 -10.27 19.89 3.07
CA ASN A 404 -11.69 20.24 2.95
C ASN A 404 -11.96 21.71 3.35
N ILE A 405 -12.92 22.37 2.68
CA ILE A 405 -13.33 23.75 2.97
C ILE A 405 -13.69 23.97 4.44
N VAL A 406 -14.33 22.99 5.08
CA VAL A 406 -14.76 23.05 6.49
C VAL A 406 -13.57 23.27 7.44
N ILE A 407 -12.40 22.74 7.10
CA ILE A 407 -11.19 22.89 7.90
C ILE A 407 -10.73 24.35 7.89
N TYR A 408 -10.70 24.97 6.71
CA TYR A 408 -10.33 26.37 6.57
C TYR A 408 -11.30 27.28 7.31
N GLU A 409 -12.62 27.08 7.11
CA GLU A 409 -13.64 27.89 7.78
C GLU A 409 -13.52 27.78 9.31
N SER A 410 -13.44 26.56 9.85
CA SER A 410 -13.33 26.33 11.30
C SER A 410 -12.06 26.93 11.90
N LEU A 411 -10.94 26.86 11.18
CA LEU A 411 -9.65 27.37 11.64
C LEU A 411 -9.59 28.90 11.59
N ILE A 412 -10.14 29.52 10.54
CA ILE A 412 -10.23 30.98 10.42
C ILE A 412 -11.14 31.55 11.50
N GLU A 413 -12.35 31.01 11.67
CA GLU A 413 -13.29 31.45 12.71
C GLU A 413 -12.66 31.35 14.10
N GLY A 414 -12.00 30.23 14.39
CA GLY A 414 -11.30 30.01 15.66
C GLY A 414 -10.13 30.96 15.91
N LEU A 415 -9.29 31.20 14.90
CA LEU A 415 -8.16 32.14 14.99
C LEU A 415 -8.64 33.59 15.22
N LEU A 416 -9.75 33.99 14.58
CA LEU A 416 -10.35 35.30 14.81
C LEU A 416 -10.89 35.43 16.24
N GLN A 417 -11.52 34.39 16.80
CA GLN A 417 -11.96 34.37 18.20
C GLN A 417 -10.79 34.48 19.18
N LYS A 418 -9.64 33.87 18.86
CA LYS A 418 -8.42 33.96 19.69
C LYS A 418 -7.63 35.25 19.47
N ASN A 419 -8.13 36.15 18.61
CA ASN A 419 -7.51 37.41 18.26
C ASN A 419 -6.15 37.25 17.55
N ASP A 420 -6.00 36.25 16.67
CA ASP A 420 -4.80 36.02 15.85
C ASP A 420 -5.07 36.26 14.34
N PRO A 421 -5.39 37.49 13.91
CA PRO A 421 -5.88 37.77 12.56
C PRO A 421 -4.82 37.58 11.46
N LYS A 422 -3.53 37.63 11.79
CA LYS A 422 -2.43 37.38 10.83
C LYS A 422 -2.41 35.93 10.35
N VAL A 423 -2.56 34.98 11.27
CA VAL A 423 -2.59 33.54 10.93
C VAL A 423 -3.91 33.21 10.23
N ALA A 424 -5.01 33.88 10.58
CA ALA A 424 -6.28 33.76 9.88
C ALA A 424 -6.17 34.22 8.42
N TYR A 425 -5.50 35.35 8.17
CA TYR A 425 -5.20 35.85 6.83
C TYR A 425 -4.34 34.86 6.02
N ASP A 426 -3.25 34.35 6.60
CA ASP A 426 -2.39 33.37 5.93
C ASP A 426 -3.12 32.04 5.64
N THR A 427 -4.06 31.64 6.51
CA THR A 427 -4.94 30.50 6.28
C THR A 427 -5.90 30.75 5.10
N LEU A 428 -6.44 31.96 4.97
CA LEU A 428 -7.29 32.37 3.84
C LEU A 428 -6.53 32.35 2.51
N GLU A 429 -5.28 32.84 2.49
CA GLU A 429 -4.45 32.74 1.28
C GLU A 429 -4.22 31.29 0.86
N LYS A 430 -3.96 30.40 1.83
CA LYS A 430 -3.81 28.96 1.58
C LYS A 430 -5.11 28.33 1.06
N MET A 431 -6.26 28.76 1.56
CA MET A 431 -7.58 28.33 1.07
C MET A 431 -7.77 28.66 -0.42
N LEU A 432 -7.43 29.87 -0.82
CA LEU A 432 -7.51 30.33 -2.21
C LEU A 432 -6.52 29.59 -3.13
N LYS A 433 -5.28 29.36 -2.66
CA LYS A 433 -4.28 28.55 -3.38
C LYS A 433 -4.77 27.12 -3.62
N SER A 434 -5.57 26.58 -2.71
CA SER A 434 -6.24 25.28 -2.84
C SER A 434 -7.50 25.32 -3.71
N SER A 435 -7.77 26.44 -4.41
CA SER A 435 -8.92 26.66 -5.30
C SER A 435 -10.30 26.64 -4.61
N HIS A 436 -10.35 26.84 -3.29
CA HIS A 436 -11.62 26.99 -2.57
C HIS A 436 -12.05 28.46 -2.54
N LEU A 437 -13.33 28.72 -2.81
CA LEU A 437 -13.93 30.06 -2.82
C LEU A 437 -14.51 30.38 -1.43
N PRO A 438 -13.92 31.30 -0.66
CA PRO A 438 -14.42 31.66 0.66
C PRO A 438 -15.66 32.56 0.56
N ARG A 439 -16.52 32.52 1.57
CA ARG A 439 -17.65 33.47 1.68
C ARG A 439 -17.14 34.89 1.87
N SER A 440 -17.82 35.87 1.27
CA SER A 440 -17.46 37.29 1.41
C SER A 440 -17.39 37.72 2.88
N SER A 441 -18.23 37.18 3.76
CA SER A 441 -18.22 37.45 5.20
C SER A 441 -16.85 37.19 5.86
N ILE A 442 -16.13 36.14 5.44
CA ILE A 442 -14.84 35.75 6.01
C ILE A 442 -13.78 36.84 5.75
N PHE A 443 -13.73 37.36 4.52
CA PHE A 443 -12.83 38.44 4.15
C PHE A 443 -13.09 39.70 4.99
N HIS A 444 -14.35 40.08 5.17
CA HIS A 444 -14.72 41.27 5.96
C HIS A 444 -14.39 41.10 7.44
N GLN A 445 -14.59 39.90 8.00
CA GLN A 445 -14.27 39.60 9.40
C GLN A 445 -12.75 39.69 9.65
N ILE A 446 -11.93 39.07 8.78
CA ILE A 446 -10.47 39.15 8.89
C ILE A 446 -10.00 40.61 8.76
N LEU A 447 -10.52 41.35 7.76
CA LEU A 447 -10.15 42.74 7.53
C LEU A 447 -10.48 43.63 8.75
N THR A 448 -11.65 43.42 9.36
CA THR A 448 -12.06 44.15 10.57
C THR A 448 -11.08 43.93 11.73
N GLU A 449 -10.68 42.68 11.98
CA GLU A 449 -9.74 42.35 13.06
C GLU A 449 -8.30 42.79 12.75
N LEU A 450 -7.85 42.75 11.49
CA LEU A 450 -6.54 43.28 11.10
C LEU A 450 -6.46 44.81 11.28
N ILE A 451 -7.54 45.55 10.96
CA ILE A 451 -7.67 47.00 11.18
C ILE A 451 -7.56 47.30 12.67
N LYS A 452 -8.28 46.57 13.54
CA LYS A 452 -8.19 46.75 15.00
C LYS A 452 -6.77 46.56 15.55
N LYS A 453 -5.96 45.70 14.91
CA LYS A 453 -4.57 45.43 15.30
C LYS A 453 -3.54 46.31 14.58
N ASN A 454 -3.96 47.32 13.81
CA ASN A 454 -3.06 48.19 13.01
C ASN A 454 -2.08 47.41 12.11
N CYS A 455 -2.52 46.27 11.55
CA CYS A 455 -1.70 45.46 10.64
C CYS A 455 -1.78 46.00 9.20
N ALA A 456 -1.16 47.15 8.95
CA ALA A 456 -1.30 47.92 7.70
C ALA A 456 -0.97 47.10 6.44
N THR A 457 0.14 46.36 6.46
CA THR A 457 0.63 45.55 5.33
C THR A 457 -0.31 44.42 4.94
N GLU A 458 -0.83 43.70 5.93
CA GLU A 458 -1.76 42.59 5.74
C GLU A 458 -3.15 43.09 5.32
N CYS A 459 -3.59 44.25 5.82
CA CYS A 459 -4.84 44.88 5.37
C CYS A 459 -4.78 45.26 3.87
N ALA A 460 -3.69 45.91 3.44
CA ALA A 460 -3.50 46.27 2.03
C ALA A 460 -3.54 45.03 1.12
N SER A 461 -2.79 43.99 1.52
CA SER A 461 -2.70 42.74 0.77
C SER A 461 -4.06 42.03 0.68
N LEU A 462 -4.83 42.02 1.77
CA LEU A 462 -6.18 41.46 1.79
C LEU A 462 -7.15 42.23 0.88
N VAL A 463 -7.08 43.56 0.85
CA VAL A 463 -7.94 44.38 -0.04
C VAL A 463 -7.62 44.11 -1.51
N THR A 464 -6.34 44.00 -1.88
CA THR A 464 -5.92 43.61 -3.24
C THR A 464 -6.46 42.23 -3.60
N LEU A 465 -6.30 41.26 -2.69
CA LEU A 465 -6.77 39.89 -2.86
C LEU A 465 -8.31 39.81 -2.97
N MET A 466 -9.06 40.67 -2.27
CA MET A 466 -10.52 40.79 -2.44
C MET A 466 -10.90 41.32 -3.83
N LEU A 467 -10.15 42.29 -4.38
CA LEU A 467 -10.38 42.83 -5.73
C LEU A 467 -10.12 41.79 -6.81
N ASP A 468 -9.00 41.08 -6.71
CA ASP A 468 -8.61 40.03 -7.67
C ASP A 468 -9.65 38.91 -7.75
N ASN A 469 -10.27 38.57 -6.61
CA ASN A 469 -11.30 37.55 -6.50
C ASN A 469 -12.74 38.09 -6.66
N LYS A 470 -12.91 39.36 -7.08
CA LYS A 470 -14.21 40.02 -7.29
C LYS A 470 -15.14 39.98 -6.06
N VAL A 471 -14.58 40.00 -4.86
CA VAL A 471 -15.34 40.07 -3.61
C VAL A 471 -15.84 41.51 -3.40
N ARG A 472 -17.15 41.66 -3.13
CA ARG A 472 -17.76 42.98 -2.86
C ARG A 472 -17.09 43.62 -1.64
N GLN A 473 -16.55 44.83 -1.80
CA GLN A 473 -15.93 45.59 -0.71
C GLN A 473 -16.97 46.27 0.18
N ASN A 474 -16.60 46.45 1.46
CA ASN A 474 -17.27 47.35 2.38
C ASN A 474 -16.50 48.69 2.43
N ILE A 475 -17.16 49.76 1.97
CA ILE A 475 -16.58 51.10 1.81
C ILE A 475 -15.94 51.62 3.10
N ASN A 476 -16.56 51.34 4.25
CA ASN A 476 -16.05 51.79 5.55
C ASN A 476 -14.73 51.10 5.90
N LEU A 477 -14.65 49.77 5.73
CA LEU A 477 -13.43 49.00 6.01
C LEU A 477 -12.30 49.33 5.03
N SER A 478 -12.61 49.57 3.75
CA SER A 478 -11.61 50.04 2.78
C SER A 478 -11.06 51.42 3.16
N THR A 479 -11.92 52.32 3.63
CA THR A 479 -11.52 53.67 4.08
C THR A 479 -10.62 53.60 5.32
N ASP A 480 -10.97 52.76 6.30
CA ASP A 480 -10.18 52.59 7.52
C ASP A 480 -8.83 51.90 7.26
N THR A 481 -8.77 50.98 6.28
CA THR A 481 -7.50 50.38 5.80
C THR A 481 -6.56 51.45 5.24
N VAL A 482 -7.08 52.35 4.42
CA VAL A 482 -6.30 53.48 3.85
C VAL A 482 -5.80 54.39 4.96
N ARG A 483 -6.64 54.72 5.95
CA ARG A 483 -6.22 55.55 7.09
C ARG A 483 -5.05 54.92 7.86
N ILE A 484 -5.08 53.62 8.11
CA ILE A 484 -4.00 52.92 8.83
C ILE A 484 -2.70 52.92 8.02
N LEU A 485 -2.76 52.74 6.70
CA LEU A 485 -1.59 52.76 5.82
C LEU A 485 -0.86 54.12 5.78
N PHE A 486 -1.58 55.21 5.98
CA PHE A 486 -1.03 56.58 6.00
C PHE A 486 -0.75 57.11 7.43
N GLN A 487 -0.99 56.31 8.46
CA GLN A 487 -0.70 56.64 9.87
C GLN A 487 0.61 56.01 10.39
N THR A 488 1.10 54.95 9.74
CA THR A 488 2.43 54.36 9.94
C THR A 488 3.47 55.04 9.08
#